data_AF-A0A7X3R7T9-F1
#
_entry.id   AF-A0A7X3R7T9-F1
#
_cell.length_a   1.000
_cell.length_b   1.000
_cell.length_c   1.000
_cell.angle_alpha   90.00
_cell.angle_beta   90.00
_cell.angle_gamma   90.00
#
_symmetry.space_group_name_H-M   'P 1'
#
loop_
_entity.id
_entity.type
_entity.pdbx_description
1 polymer ?
#
loop_
_entity_poly.entity_id
_entity_poly.type
_entity_poly.pdbx_seq_one_letter_code
_entity_poly.pdbx_strand_id
1 'polypeptide(L)'
;MHLELENDWLSVQELLSHTAQILGLVCREVGVALAPKLYDGRLERVELIPVARRKVLLVLTLASGMVRSIVAELDADIPKDRLDSASWFLNERLSGCSLREIRGQLDERLEDAPQSRRKIVQLFIQYSEYLFDFEENEKTHIGGTTYIVSQPEFVTDYTKLSSLLQFLEHKRTVAHWLSERHHDNRIAVTIGSENGQREVTSCSVVTSTYRIGDMTGVIGVIGPTRMPYARLMSVVGYTARYLNTKFA
;
A
#
# COMPACT_ATOMS: atom_id res chain seq x y z
N MET A 1 -26.27 6.35 5.20
CA MET A 1 -26.32 4.89 4.95
C MET A 1 -25.16 4.58 4.02
N HIS A 2 -24.00 4.26 4.60
CA HIS A 2 -22.79 3.91 3.87
C HIS A 2 -23.04 2.54 3.23
N LEU A 3 -23.07 2.49 1.90
CA LEU A 3 -22.90 1.23 1.19
C LEU A 3 -21.42 0.92 1.27
N GLU A 4 -21.05 0.10 2.25
CA GLU A 4 -19.74 -0.56 2.33
C GLU A 4 -19.64 -1.51 1.14
N LEU A 5 -19.17 -1.00 0.01
CA LEU A 5 -18.42 -1.83 -0.91
C LEU A 5 -17.11 -2.13 -0.18
N GLU A 6 -16.95 -3.39 0.22
CA GLU A 6 -15.79 -3.93 0.88
C GLU A 6 -14.53 -3.36 0.20
N ASN A 7 -13.80 -2.51 0.91
CA ASN A 7 -12.64 -1.83 0.35
C ASN A 7 -11.56 -2.91 0.20
N ASP A 8 -11.31 -3.39 -1.03
CA ASP A 8 -10.28 -4.40 -1.34
C ASP A 8 -8.93 -4.08 -0.68
N TRP A 9 -8.67 -2.81 -0.44
CA TRP A 9 -7.47 -2.39 0.26
C TRP A 9 -7.45 -2.72 1.75
N LEU A 10 -8.59 -2.67 2.42
CA LEU A 10 -8.70 -3.02 3.85
C LEU A 10 -8.37 -4.50 4.06
N SER A 11 -8.87 -5.37 3.17
CA SER A 11 -8.54 -6.81 3.22
C SER A 11 -7.05 -7.07 2.93
N VAL A 12 -6.43 -6.29 2.05
CA VAL A 12 -4.96 -6.31 1.86
C VAL A 12 -4.25 -5.91 3.16
N GLN A 13 -4.67 -4.84 3.84
CA GLN A 13 -4.07 -4.42 5.11
C GLN A 13 -4.19 -5.52 6.18
N GLU A 14 -5.34 -6.16 6.30
CA GLU A 14 -5.56 -7.28 7.24
C GLU A 14 -4.68 -8.48 6.93
N LEU A 15 -4.57 -8.87 5.65
CA LEU A 15 -3.70 -9.97 5.22
C LEU A 15 -2.24 -9.69 5.58
N LEU A 16 -1.77 -8.45 5.36
CA LEU A 16 -0.40 -8.05 5.68
C LEU A 16 -0.15 -7.99 7.18
N SER A 17 -1.13 -7.53 7.97
CA SER A 17 -1.11 -7.57 9.43
C SER A 17 -0.92 -8.99 9.95
N HIS A 18 -1.76 -9.93 9.48
CA HIS A 18 -1.62 -11.34 9.82
C HIS A 18 -0.30 -11.93 9.34
N THR A 19 0.17 -11.53 8.16
CA THR A 19 1.46 -11.98 7.63
C THR A 19 2.61 -11.57 8.56
N ALA A 20 2.65 -10.31 9.00
CA ALA A 20 3.67 -9.84 9.94
C ALA A 20 3.62 -10.59 11.28
N GLN A 21 2.42 -10.86 11.80
CA GLN A 21 2.23 -11.65 13.02
C GLN A 21 2.72 -13.09 12.88
N ILE A 22 2.35 -13.77 11.78
CA ILE A 22 2.75 -15.15 11.50
C ILE A 22 4.25 -15.25 11.29
N LEU A 23 4.85 -14.32 10.55
CA LEU A 23 6.31 -14.25 10.39
C LEU A 23 6.98 -14.14 11.76
N GLY A 24 6.50 -13.24 12.62
CA GLY A 24 7.05 -13.09 13.95
C GLY A 24 6.96 -14.38 14.78
N LEU A 25 5.79 -15.03 14.77
CA LEU A 25 5.53 -16.28 15.48
C LEU A 25 6.42 -17.45 15.00
N VAL A 26 6.48 -17.66 13.69
CA VAL A 26 7.19 -18.81 13.08
C VAL A 26 8.70 -18.62 13.17
N CYS A 27 9.18 -17.40 12.95
CA CYS A 27 10.60 -17.07 12.98
C CYS A 27 11.13 -16.85 14.39
N ARG A 28 10.25 -16.53 15.36
CA ARG A 28 10.62 -16.05 16.70
C ARG A 28 11.42 -14.75 16.66
N GLU A 29 11.05 -13.87 15.73
CA GLU A 29 11.66 -12.56 15.49
C GLU A 29 10.56 -11.50 15.35
N VAL A 30 10.93 -10.24 15.10
CA VAL A 30 9.94 -9.21 14.73
C VAL A 30 9.58 -9.38 13.26
N GLY A 31 8.34 -9.75 12.95
CA GLY A 31 7.83 -9.78 11.59
C GLY A 31 7.39 -8.40 11.14
N VAL A 32 7.68 -8.05 9.89
CA VAL A 32 7.31 -6.77 9.28
C VAL A 32 6.67 -6.98 7.92
N ALA A 33 5.66 -6.17 7.61
CA ALA A 33 5.05 -6.11 6.28
C ALA A 33 4.71 -4.66 5.91
N LEU A 34 5.27 -4.19 4.81
CA LEU A 34 4.99 -2.92 4.17
C LEU A 34 4.03 -3.16 3.00
N ALA A 35 2.87 -2.53 3.06
CA ALA A 35 1.89 -2.47 1.98
C ALA A 35 2.46 -1.71 0.77
N PRO A 36 2.07 -2.07 -0.46
CA PRO A 36 2.47 -1.30 -1.62
C PRO A 36 1.95 0.13 -1.58
N LYS A 37 2.63 1.00 -2.31
CA LYS A 37 2.22 2.39 -2.46
C LYS A 37 1.10 2.47 -3.50
N LEU A 38 -0.13 2.69 -3.04
CA LEU A 38 -1.32 2.78 -3.90
C LEU A 38 -1.22 3.81 -5.02
N TYR A 39 -0.56 4.93 -4.77
CA TYR A 39 -0.39 5.98 -5.77
C TYR A 39 0.53 5.56 -6.93
N ASP A 40 1.29 4.47 -6.80
CA ASP A 40 2.07 3.87 -7.90
C ASP A 40 1.20 2.95 -8.77
N GLY A 41 -0.02 2.62 -8.33
CA GLY A 41 -0.98 1.82 -9.09
C GLY A 41 -1.44 2.54 -10.35
N ARG A 42 -1.49 1.81 -11.46
CA ARG A 42 -2.02 2.33 -12.73
C ARG A 42 -3.53 2.28 -12.74
N LEU A 43 -4.15 3.39 -13.11
CA LEU A 43 -5.58 3.46 -13.36
C LEU A 43 -5.90 2.64 -14.61
N GLU A 44 -6.80 1.68 -14.48
CA GLU A 44 -7.31 0.91 -15.60
C GLU A 44 -8.60 1.52 -16.11
N ARG A 45 -9.53 1.82 -15.20
CA ARG A 45 -10.87 2.27 -15.57
C ARG A 45 -11.45 3.30 -14.60
N VAL A 46 -12.22 4.24 -15.16
CA VAL A 46 -13.13 5.13 -14.43
C VAL A 46 -14.56 4.90 -14.90
N GLU A 47 -15.50 4.74 -13.97
CA GLU A 47 -16.93 4.60 -14.26
C GLU A 47 -17.75 5.56 -13.41
N LEU A 48 -18.81 6.08 -14.02
CA LEU A 48 -19.77 6.99 -13.38
C LEU A 48 -21.15 6.33 -13.40
N ILE A 49 -21.52 5.70 -12.29
CA ILE A 49 -22.74 4.89 -12.19
C ILE A 49 -23.83 5.69 -11.47
N PRO A 50 -24.95 6.05 -12.10
CA PRO A 50 -26.03 6.75 -11.42
C PRO A 50 -26.66 5.83 -10.35
N VAL A 51 -26.69 6.29 -9.11
CA VAL A 51 -27.27 5.54 -7.97
C VAL A 51 -28.53 6.21 -7.40
N ALA A 52 -28.75 7.49 -7.71
CA ALA A 52 -30.01 8.21 -7.52
C ALA A 52 -30.08 9.43 -8.45
N ARG A 53 -31.23 10.14 -8.50
CA ARG A 53 -31.44 11.31 -9.38
C ARG A 53 -30.33 12.38 -9.31
N ARG A 54 -29.70 12.56 -8.15
CA ARG A 54 -28.63 13.54 -7.94
C ARG A 54 -27.41 12.91 -7.27
N LYS A 55 -27.22 11.61 -7.44
CA LYS A 55 -26.08 10.88 -6.89
C LYS A 55 -25.49 9.95 -7.93
N VAL A 56 -24.18 10.04 -8.07
CA VAL A 56 -23.39 9.19 -8.95
C VAL A 56 -22.30 8.52 -8.14
N LEU A 57 -22.10 7.23 -8.35
CA LEU A 57 -20.98 6.48 -7.82
C LEU A 57 -19.83 6.63 -8.81
N LEU A 58 -18.75 7.28 -8.39
CA LEU A 58 -17.48 7.32 -9.10
C LEU A 58 -16.73 6.05 -8.72
N VAL A 59 -16.40 5.21 -9.69
CA VAL A 59 -15.67 3.95 -9.49
C VAL A 59 -14.35 4.03 -10.24
N LEU A 60 -13.26 3.76 -9.54
CA LEU A 60 -11.91 3.69 -10.08
C LEU A 60 -11.41 2.25 -9.94
N THR A 61 -11.01 1.65 -11.04
CA THR A 61 -10.38 0.34 -11.07
C THR A 61 -8.93 0.52 -11.43
N LEU A 62 -8.03 -0.06 -10.64
CA LEU A 62 -6.60 -0.12 -10.96
C LEU A 62 -6.28 -1.40 -11.72
N ALA A 63 -5.20 -1.40 -12.49
CA ALA A 63 -4.72 -2.58 -13.22
C ALA A 63 -4.40 -3.77 -12.30
N SER A 64 -4.29 -3.55 -10.99
CA SER A 64 -4.17 -4.61 -9.99
C SER A 64 -5.52 -5.26 -9.62
N GLY A 65 -6.62 -4.87 -10.28
CA GLY A 65 -7.99 -5.30 -9.96
C GLY A 65 -8.64 -4.56 -8.79
N MET A 66 -7.89 -3.70 -8.08
CA MET A 66 -8.40 -3.01 -6.91
C MET A 66 -9.38 -1.92 -7.29
N VAL A 67 -10.51 -1.90 -6.58
CA VAL A 67 -11.58 -0.94 -6.83
C VAL A 67 -11.68 0.08 -5.69
N ARG A 68 -11.85 1.35 -6.07
CA ARG A 68 -12.23 2.43 -5.17
C ARG A 68 -13.50 3.07 -5.67
N SER A 69 -14.37 3.47 -4.74
CA SER A 69 -15.55 4.20 -5.14
C SER A 69 -15.94 5.26 -4.13
N ILE A 70 -16.55 6.34 -4.62
CA ILE A 70 -17.14 7.39 -3.80
C ILE A 70 -18.47 7.81 -4.40
N VAL A 71 -19.45 8.08 -3.54
CA VAL A 71 -20.71 8.68 -3.98
C VAL A 71 -20.53 10.19 -4.03
N ALA A 72 -20.66 10.76 -5.23
CA ALA A 72 -20.66 12.19 -5.46
C ALA A 72 -22.08 12.71 -5.64
N GLU A 73 -22.34 13.93 -5.16
CA GLU A 73 -23.61 14.60 -5.33
C GLU A 73 -23.60 15.48 -6.59
N LEU A 74 -24.69 15.45 -7.34
CA LEU A 74 -24.85 16.22 -8.56
C LEU A 74 -25.74 17.45 -8.29
N ASP A 75 -25.37 18.58 -8.89
CA ASP A 75 -26.16 19.82 -8.81
C ASP A 75 -27.47 19.75 -9.60
N ALA A 76 -27.57 18.82 -10.55
CA ALA A 76 -28.73 18.61 -11.39
C ALA A 76 -28.87 17.13 -11.75
N ASP A 77 -30.04 16.75 -12.25
CA ASP A 77 -30.26 15.45 -12.87
C ASP A 77 -29.46 15.38 -14.19
N ILE A 78 -28.50 14.46 -14.27
CA ILE A 78 -27.63 14.29 -15.43
C ILE A 78 -28.03 13.00 -16.16
N PRO A 79 -28.44 13.09 -17.43
CA PRO A 79 -28.73 11.93 -18.25
C PRO A 79 -27.57 10.94 -18.33
N LYS A 80 -27.88 9.63 -18.34
CA LYS A 80 -26.88 8.56 -18.33
C LYS A 80 -25.89 8.65 -19.50
N ASP A 81 -26.35 9.01 -20.70
CA ASP A 81 -25.52 9.21 -21.88
C ASP A 81 -24.40 10.24 -21.67
N ARG A 82 -24.65 11.28 -20.85
CA ARG A 82 -23.61 12.25 -20.49
C ARG A 82 -22.60 11.69 -19.50
N LEU A 83 -23.04 10.86 -18.55
CA LEU A 83 -22.14 10.15 -17.62
C LEU A 83 -21.26 9.14 -18.36
N ASP A 84 -21.84 8.39 -19.29
CA ASP A 84 -21.12 7.43 -20.14
C ASP A 84 -20.09 8.17 -21.02
N SER A 85 -20.49 9.29 -21.63
CA SER A 85 -19.59 10.12 -22.45
C SER A 85 -18.44 10.75 -21.63
N ALA A 86 -18.70 11.16 -20.39
CA ALA A 86 -17.68 11.67 -19.49
C ALA A 86 -16.74 10.55 -19.00
N SER A 87 -17.27 9.36 -18.69
CA SER A 87 -16.47 8.18 -18.35
C SER A 87 -15.52 7.85 -19.50
N TRP A 88 -16.00 7.81 -20.74
CA TRP A 88 -15.15 7.57 -21.91
C TRP A 88 -14.00 8.59 -22.02
N PHE A 89 -14.28 9.88 -21.84
CA PHE A 89 -13.27 10.93 -21.87
C PHE A 89 -12.22 10.78 -20.74
N LEU A 90 -12.66 10.46 -19.52
CA LEU A 90 -11.76 10.22 -18.40
C LEU A 90 -10.85 9.02 -18.66
N ASN A 91 -11.39 7.93 -19.19
CA ASN A 91 -10.59 6.75 -19.55
C ASN A 91 -9.59 7.05 -20.68
N GLU A 92 -10.00 7.79 -21.71
CA GLU A 92 -9.09 8.21 -22.79
C GLU A 92 -7.89 9.00 -22.26
N ARG A 93 -8.08 9.83 -21.23
CA ARG A 93 -7.05 10.73 -20.69
C ARG A 93 -6.23 10.17 -19.55
N LEU A 94 -6.80 9.27 -18.76
CA LEU A 94 -6.24 8.86 -17.47
C LEU A 94 -5.87 7.38 -17.42
N SER A 95 -6.50 6.51 -18.23
CA SER A 95 -6.18 5.07 -18.21
C SER A 95 -4.73 4.82 -18.63
N GLY A 96 -4.08 3.89 -17.93
CA GLY A 96 -2.66 3.56 -18.09
C GLY A 96 -1.70 4.42 -17.27
N CYS A 97 -2.15 5.57 -16.76
CA CYS A 97 -1.33 6.42 -15.89
C CYS A 97 -1.40 5.98 -14.44
N SER A 98 -0.30 6.17 -13.70
CA SER A 98 -0.29 6.00 -12.25
C SER A 98 -1.13 7.10 -11.60
N LEU A 99 -1.72 6.80 -10.45
CA LEU A 99 -2.47 7.80 -9.70
C LEU A 99 -1.61 8.99 -9.26
N ARG A 100 -0.30 8.78 -9.04
CA ARG A 100 0.67 9.85 -8.80
C ARG A 100 0.76 10.81 -10.00
N GLU A 101 0.92 10.27 -11.20
CA GLU A 101 0.98 11.09 -12.43
C GLU A 101 -0.32 11.84 -12.65
N ILE A 102 -1.46 11.15 -12.47
CA ILE A 102 -2.78 11.75 -12.60
C ILE A 102 -2.92 12.91 -11.62
N ARG A 103 -2.62 12.70 -10.33
CA ARG A 103 -2.71 13.77 -9.31
C ARG A 103 -1.83 14.98 -9.65
N GLY A 104 -0.64 14.78 -10.23
CA GLY A 104 0.27 15.86 -10.59
C GLY A 104 -0.11 16.61 -11.88
N GLN A 105 -0.94 16.02 -12.74
CA GLN A 105 -1.26 16.55 -14.08
C GLN A 105 -2.78 16.62 -14.32
N LEU A 106 -3.60 16.50 -13.28
CA LEU A 106 -5.03 16.28 -13.42
C LEU A 106 -5.72 17.43 -14.16
N ASP A 107 -5.44 18.66 -13.74
CA ASP A 107 -6.03 19.85 -14.34
C ASP A 107 -5.61 20.03 -15.80
N GLU A 108 -4.33 19.83 -16.12
CA GLU A 108 -3.78 19.92 -17.48
C GLU A 108 -4.40 18.86 -18.41
N ARG A 109 -4.49 17.61 -17.93
CA ARG A 109 -5.03 16.48 -18.72
C ARG A 109 -6.51 16.62 -19.05
N LEU A 110 -7.24 17.41 -18.27
CA LEU A 110 -8.69 17.56 -18.35
C LEU A 110 -9.13 18.97 -18.80
N GLU A 111 -8.18 19.85 -19.14
CA GLU A 111 -8.45 21.25 -19.50
C GLU A 111 -9.32 21.37 -20.76
N ASP A 112 -9.09 20.50 -21.75
CA ASP A 112 -9.78 20.49 -23.03
C ASP A 112 -11.12 19.75 -23.01
N ALA A 113 -11.65 19.46 -21.81
CA ALA A 113 -12.95 18.82 -21.63
C ALA A 113 -14.06 19.59 -22.39
N PRO A 114 -14.80 18.91 -23.29
CA PRO A 114 -15.91 19.54 -24.01
C PRO A 114 -16.94 20.15 -23.06
N GLN A 115 -17.54 21.28 -23.44
CA GLN A 115 -18.50 21.99 -22.60
C GLN A 115 -19.67 21.12 -22.13
N SER A 116 -20.06 20.12 -22.92
CA SER A 116 -21.10 19.15 -22.58
C SER A 116 -20.76 18.25 -21.38
N ARG A 117 -19.46 18.06 -21.09
CA ARG A 117 -18.91 17.17 -20.05
C ARG A 117 -18.24 17.91 -18.90
N ARG A 118 -17.94 19.21 -19.08
CA ARG A 118 -17.17 20.04 -18.13
C ARG A 118 -17.63 19.95 -16.68
N LYS A 119 -18.95 19.93 -16.42
CA LYS A 119 -19.49 19.80 -15.05
C LYS A 119 -19.12 18.47 -14.39
N ILE A 120 -19.19 17.37 -15.14
CA ILE A 120 -18.88 16.02 -14.63
C ILE A 120 -17.37 15.88 -14.42
N VAL A 121 -16.58 16.47 -15.31
CA VAL A 121 -15.11 16.52 -15.18
C VAL A 121 -14.71 17.33 -13.95
N GLN A 122 -15.33 18.49 -13.72
CA GLN A 122 -15.08 19.29 -12.51
C GLN A 122 -15.49 18.55 -11.24
N LEU A 123 -16.60 17.81 -11.27
CA LEU A 123 -16.98 16.91 -10.17
C LEU A 123 -15.91 15.85 -9.94
N PHE A 124 -15.42 15.20 -10.99
CA PHE A 124 -14.32 14.24 -10.86
C PHE A 124 -13.09 14.87 -10.22
N ILE A 125 -12.67 16.07 -10.66
CA ILE A 125 -11.53 16.80 -10.08
C ILE A 125 -11.77 17.08 -8.59
N GLN A 126 -12.95 17.59 -8.22
CA GLN A 126 -13.32 17.86 -6.83
C GLN A 126 -13.23 16.61 -5.94
N TYR A 127 -13.68 15.45 -6.46
CA TYR A 127 -13.68 14.20 -5.70
C TYR A 127 -12.36 13.41 -5.84
N SER A 128 -11.48 13.83 -6.75
CA SER A 128 -10.22 13.14 -7.04
C SER A 128 -9.29 13.13 -5.84
N GLU A 129 -9.28 14.20 -5.04
CA GLU A 129 -8.46 14.25 -3.82
C GLU A 129 -8.84 13.12 -2.86
N TYR A 130 -10.12 12.86 -2.65
CA TYR A 130 -10.60 11.77 -1.79
C TYR A 130 -10.39 10.38 -2.41
N LEU A 131 -10.53 10.28 -3.73
CA LEU A 131 -10.30 9.03 -4.47
C LEU A 131 -8.82 8.64 -4.50
N PHE A 132 -7.93 9.62 -4.46
CA PHE A 132 -6.48 9.46 -4.45
C PHE A 132 -5.86 9.65 -3.06
N ASP A 133 -6.66 9.95 -2.04
CA ASP A 133 -6.16 10.04 -0.67
C ASP A 133 -5.95 8.63 -0.12
N PHE A 134 -4.68 8.32 0.07
CA PHE A 134 -4.21 7.06 0.59
C PHE A 134 -3.57 7.37 1.92
N GLU A 135 -4.34 7.29 3.00
CA GLU A 135 -3.83 7.53 4.36
C GLU A 135 -2.47 6.85 4.53
N GLU A 136 -1.42 7.66 4.66
CA GLU A 136 -0.05 7.16 4.64
C GLU A 136 0.34 6.41 5.91
N ASN A 137 -0.52 6.46 6.92
CA ASN A 137 -0.22 6.07 8.29
C ASN A 137 -0.21 4.58 8.54
N GLU A 138 -0.91 3.79 7.74
CA GLU A 138 -1.09 2.36 8.00
C GLU A 138 -0.44 1.46 6.95
N LYS A 139 0.63 1.94 6.31
CA LYS A 139 1.36 1.13 5.32
C LYS A 139 2.23 0.05 5.95
N THR A 140 2.51 0.10 7.25
CA THR A 140 3.44 -0.82 7.91
C THR A 140 2.77 -1.60 9.04
N HIS A 141 2.89 -2.91 8.94
CA HIS A 141 2.46 -3.89 9.93
C HIS A 141 3.68 -4.50 10.61
N ILE A 142 3.60 -4.63 11.93
CA ILE A 142 4.67 -5.15 12.77
C ILE A 142 4.05 -6.16 13.72
N GLY A 143 4.66 -7.33 13.84
CA GLY A 143 4.23 -8.41 14.72
C GLY A 143 5.40 -9.07 15.43
N GLY A 144 5.14 -9.68 16.59
CA GLY A 144 6.17 -10.44 17.30
C GLY A 144 7.24 -9.60 18.01
N THR A 145 6.97 -8.31 18.30
CA THR A 145 7.88 -7.44 19.07
C THR A 145 8.26 -8.02 20.43
N THR A 146 7.39 -8.83 21.05
CA THR A 146 7.69 -9.51 22.32
C THR A 146 8.81 -10.55 22.21
N TYR A 147 9.06 -11.13 21.04
CA TYR A 147 10.14 -12.11 20.88
C TYR A 147 11.52 -11.47 21.01
N ILE A 148 11.69 -10.23 20.57
CA ILE A 148 12.98 -9.52 20.63
C ILE A 148 13.40 -9.23 22.08
N VAL A 149 12.43 -9.02 22.98
CA VAL A 149 12.67 -8.75 24.41
C VAL A 149 13.32 -9.94 25.10
N SER A 150 13.04 -11.16 24.62
CA SER A 150 13.58 -12.40 25.19
C SER A 150 14.94 -12.82 24.62
N GLN A 151 15.47 -12.09 23.64
CA GLN A 151 16.72 -12.47 22.96
C GLN A 151 17.95 -12.10 23.81
N PRO A 152 18.95 -12.98 23.93
CA PRO A 152 20.14 -12.76 24.78
C PRO A 152 20.87 -11.45 24.49
N GLU A 153 20.95 -11.05 23.23
CA GLU A 153 21.61 -9.84 22.74
C GLU A 153 21.00 -8.54 23.30
N PHE A 154 19.73 -8.58 23.71
CA PHE A 154 18.99 -7.44 24.23
C PHE A 154 18.80 -7.47 25.73
N VAL A 155 18.92 -8.65 26.36
CA VAL A 155 18.89 -8.80 27.83
C VAL A 155 20.04 -8.05 28.50
N THR A 156 21.22 -8.06 27.88
CA THR A 156 22.42 -7.41 28.44
C THR A 156 22.50 -5.91 28.18
N ASP A 157 21.71 -5.39 27.23
CA ASP A 157 21.80 -4.01 26.78
C ASP A 157 20.40 -3.41 26.53
N TYR A 158 19.81 -2.93 27.62
CA TYR A 158 18.49 -2.29 27.60
C TYR A 158 18.44 -1.06 26.68
N THR A 159 19.56 -0.36 26.49
CA THR A 159 19.58 0.84 25.64
C THR A 159 19.32 0.50 24.17
N LYS A 160 19.91 -0.61 23.69
CA LYS A 160 19.65 -1.13 22.35
C LYS A 160 18.21 -1.61 22.19
N LEU A 161 17.66 -2.30 23.19
CA LEU A 161 16.27 -2.75 23.16
C LEU A 161 15.29 -1.58 23.10
N SER A 162 15.46 -0.59 23.98
CA SER A 162 14.63 0.62 24.01
C SER A 162 14.68 1.38 22.68
N SER A 163 15.89 1.55 22.12
CA SER A 163 16.08 2.22 20.83
C SER A 163 15.38 1.48 19.68
N LEU A 164 15.47 0.15 19.62
CA LEU A 164 14.77 -0.65 18.63
C LEU A 164 13.25 -0.57 18.78
N LEU A 165 12.73 -0.68 20.01
CA LEU A 165 11.30 -0.61 20.26
C LEU A 165 10.73 0.77 19.87
N GLN A 166 11.42 1.85 20.22
CA GLN A 166 11.06 3.20 19.78
C GLN A 166 11.05 3.29 18.25
N PHE A 167 12.04 2.76 17.56
CA PHE A 167 12.05 2.73 16.10
C PHE A 167 10.82 1.99 15.53
N LEU A 168 10.49 0.82 16.08
CA LEU A 168 9.35 0.00 15.65
C LEU A 168 8.00 0.66 15.93
N GLU A 169 7.86 1.45 16.99
CA GLU A 169 6.64 2.22 17.28
C GLU A 169 6.38 3.31 16.23
N HIS A 170 7.44 3.87 15.64
CA HIS A 170 7.32 4.90 14.60
C HIS A 170 7.11 4.29 13.21
N LYS A 171 5.88 3.78 12.97
CA LYS A 171 5.50 3.09 11.71
C LYS A 171 5.88 3.84 10.42
N ARG A 172 5.81 5.17 10.40
CA ARG A 172 6.21 5.99 9.24
C ARG A 172 7.71 5.88 8.94
N THR A 173 8.54 5.93 9.98
CA THR A 173 9.99 5.78 9.87
C THR A 173 10.34 4.38 9.37
N VAL A 174 9.70 3.36 9.93
CA VAL A 174 9.86 1.96 9.47
C VAL A 174 9.40 1.82 8.01
N ALA A 175 8.27 2.44 7.63
CA ALA A 175 7.75 2.40 6.27
C ALA A 175 8.76 2.97 5.27
N HIS A 176 9.31 4.15 5.59
CA HIS A 176 10.30 4.82 4.76
C HIS A 176 11.54 3.95 4.60
N TRP A 177 12.10 3.48 5.71
CA TRP A 177 13.28 2.60 5.73
C TRP A 177 13.08 1.28 4.97
N LEU A 178 11.91 0.64 5.12
CA LEU A 178 11.58 -0.56 4.34
C LEU A 178 11.37 -0.24 2.86
N SER A 179 10.86 0.95 2.51
CA SER A 179 10.59 1.32 1.12
C SER A 179 11.85 1.56 0.29
N GLU A 180 12.97 1.92 0.93
CA GLU A 180 14.28 2.08 0.28
C GLU A 180 14.93 0.73 -0.07
N ARG A 181 14.41 -0.36 0.50
CA ARG A 181 14.88 -1.73 0.27
C ARG A 181 14.26 -2.29 -1.01
N HIS A 182 14.79 -1.85 -2.15
CA HIS A 182 14.43 -2.38 -3.46
C HIS A 182 15.18 -3.68 -3.75
N HIS A 183 14.45 -4.78 -3.81
CA HIS A 183 14.98 -6.08 -4.19
C HIS A 183 14.10 -6.66 -5.30
N ASP A 184 14.66 -6.98 -6.47
CA ASP A 184 13.93 -7.50 -7.64
C ASP A 184 13.43 -8.94 -7.41
N ASN A 185 12.40 -9.11 -6.56
CA ASN A 185 11.88 -10.41 -6.10
C ASN A 185 12.95 -11.34 -5.49
N ARG A 186 14.05 -10.76 -4.99
CA ARG A 186 15.13 -11.49 -4.31
C ARG A 186 15.06 -11.26 -2.82
N ILE A 187 15.42 -12.29 -2.07
CA ILE A 187 15.63 -12.17 -0.63
C ILE A 187 16.90 -11.36 -0.41
N ALA A 188 16.83 -10.36 0.46
CA ALA A 188 17.98 -9.58 0.88
C ALA A 188 18.19 -9.74 2.38
N VAL A 189 19.46 -9.70 2.77
CA VAL A 189 19.88 -9.74 4.15
C VAL A 189 20.80 -8.55 4.37
N THR A 190 20.54 -7.78 5.42
CA THR A 190 21.44 -6.72 5.89
C THR A 190 21.73 -6.93 7.37
N ILE A 191 23.00 -6.72 7.75
CA ILE A 191 23.50 -7.02 9.08
C ILE A 191 24.11 -5.77 9.70
N GLY A 192 23.61 -5.40 10.88
CA GLY A 192 24.13 -4.33 11.70
C GLY A 192 24.28 -3.00 10.98
N SER A 193 25.51 -2.56 10.73
CA SER A 193 25.79 -1.25 10.10
C SER A 193 25.25 -1.12 8.67
N GLU A 194 25.01 -2.25 7.98
CA GLU A 194 24.39 -2.26 6.64
C GLU A 194 22.92 -1.80 6.67
N ASN A 195 22.30 -1.75 7.84
CA ASN A 195 20.88 -1.41 7.96
C ASN A 195 20.58 0.08 7.70
N GLY A 196 21.58 0.96 7.65
CA GLY A 196 21.40 2.38 7.32
C GLY A 196 20.66 3.24 8.36
N GLN A 197 20.23 2.64 9.48
CA GLN A 197 19.54 3.30 10.59
C GLN A 197 20.20 2.88 11.91
N ARG A 198 20.46 3.84 12.81
CA ARG A 198 21.27 3.62 14.03
C ARG A 198 20.59 2.67 15.00
N GLU A 199 19.28 2.80 15.13
CA GLU A 199 18.38 2.09 16.03
C GLU A 199 18.32 0.58 15.74
N VAL A 200 18.69 0.17 14.53
CA VAL A 200 18.69 -1.23 14.07
C VAL A 200 20.10 -1.76 13.81
N THR A 201 21.16 -1.06 14.21
CA THR A 201 22.56 -1.53 14.03
C THR A 201 22.92 -2.76 14.86
N SER A 202 22.12 -3.08 15.88
CA SER A 202 22.22 -4.32 16.66
C SER A 202 21.47 -5.50 16.05
N CYS A 203 20.78 -5.28 14.92
CA CYS A 203 19.87 -6.24 14.33
C CYS A 203 20.40 -6.77 12.99
N SER A 204 19.86 -7.90 12.58
CA SER A 204 19.87 -8.35 11.19
C SER A 204 18.46 -8.35 10.64
N VAL A 205 18.36 -8.08 9.34
CA VAL A 205 17.10 -7.84 8.66
C VAL A 205 17.06 -8.70 7.43
N VAL A 206 16.04 -9.55 7.32
CA VAL A 206 15.79 -10.40 6.14
C VAL A 206 14.51 -9.93 5.50
N THR A 207 14.59 -9.42 4.27
CA THR A 207 13.43 -8.90 3.52
C THR A 207 13.28 -9.59 2.18
N SER A 208 12.04 -9.60 1.67
CA SER A 208 11.71 -9.92 0.28
C SER A 208 10.60 -9.00 -0.17
N THR A 209 10.56 -8.71 -1.46
CA THR A 209 9.47 -7.96 -2.09
C THR A 209 8.35 -8.87 -2.57
N TYR A 210 7.14 -8.33 -2.65
CA TYR A 210 5.98 -8.93 -3.29
C TYR A 210 5.24 -7.86 -4.11
N ARG A 211 4.34 -8.28 -5.00
CA ARG A 211 3.63 -7.39 -5.92
C ARG A 211 2.12 -7.54 -5.82
N ILE A 212 1.42 -6.42 -6.02
CA ILE A 212 -0.03 -6.34 -6.23
C ILE A 212 -0.22 -5.55 -7.53
N GLY A 213 -0.50 -6.23 -8.63
CA GLY A 213 -0.36 -5.66 -9.98
C GLY A 213 1.02 -5.02 -10.19
N ASP A 214 1.03 -3.71 -10.43
CA ASP A 214 2.26 -2.95 -10.68
C ASP A 214 2.97 -2.45 -9.41
N MET A 215 2.30 -2.53 -8.27
CA MET A 215 2.78 -1.95 -7.02
C MET A 215 3.63 -2.96 -6.25
N THR A 216 4.70 -2.48 -5.62
CA THR A 216 5.62 -3.32 -4.85
C THR A 216 5.46 -3.06 -3.35
N GLY A 217 5.32 -4.14 -2.57
CA GLY A 217 5.40 -4.15 -1.11
C GLY A 217 6.62 -4.91 -0.62
N VAL A 218 6.88 -4.85 0.68
CA VAL A 218 8.03 -5.52 1.34
C VAL A 218 7.53 -6.35 2.51
N ILE A 219 8.05 -7.55 2.69
CA ILE A 219 7.89 -8.32 3.93
C ILE A 219 9.24 -8.73 4.47
N GLY A 220 9.31 -9.06 5.75
CA GLY A 220 10.55 -9.54 6.33
C GLY A 220 10.50 -9.82 7.81
N VAL A 221 11.69 -10.06 8.35
CA VAL A 221 11.92 -10.21 9.79
C VAL A 221 13.11 -9.38 10.23
N ILE A 222 13.04 -8.85 11.46
CA ILE A 222 14.09 -8.12 12.16
C ILE A 222 14.40 -8.91 13.43
N GLY A 223 15.65 -9.33 13.57
CA GLY A 223 16.12 -10.15 14.70
C GLY A 223 17.54 -9.76 15.15
N PRO A 224 18.11 -10.45 16.15
CA PRO A 224 19.49 -10.25 16.54
C PRO A 224 20.46 -10.63 15.42
N THR A 225 21.73 -10.23 15.55
CA THR A 225 22.77 -10.56 14.55
C THR A 225 23.06 -12.06 14.44
N ARG A 226 22.71 -12.86 15.46
CA ARG A 226 22.85 -14.31 15.47
C ARG A 226 21.49 -14.98 15.32
N MET A 227 21.05 -15.16 14.08
CA MET A 227 19.79 -15.81 13.76
C MET A 227 19.98 -16.92 12.70
N PRO A 228 19.06 -17.90 12.58
CA PRO A 228 19.18 -18.99 11.61
C PRO A 228 18.84 -18.53 10.18
N TYR A 229 19.75 -17.76 9.56
CA TYR A 229 19.56 -17.10 8.25
C TYR A 229 18.94 -17.97 7.17
N ALA A 230 19.49 -19.17 6.94
CA ALA A 230 19.00 -20.07 5.88
C ALA A 230 17.51 -20.42 6.05
N ARG A 231 17.07 -20.64 7.30
CA ARG A 231 15.66 -20.90 7.62
C ARG A 231 14.81 -19.65 7.42
N LEU A 232 15.26 -18.50 7.91
CA LEU A 232 14.52 -17.24 7.81
C LEU A 232 14.34 -16.79 6.36
N MET A 233 15.40 -16.86 5.56
CA MET A 233 15.36 -16.59 4.12
C MET A 233 14.35 -17.50 3.42
N SER A 234 14.32 -18.79 3.76
CA SER A 234 13.37 -19.75 3.18
C SER A 234 11.92 -19.40 3.51
N VAL A 235 11.64 -19.06 4.78
CA VAL A 235 10.29 -18.68 5.24
C VAL A 235 9.85 -17.38 4.58
N VAL A 236 10.67 -16.32 4.65
CA VAL A 236 10.35 -15.01 4.08
C VAL A 236 10.16 -15.11 2.56
N GLY A 237 11.04 -15.82 1.85
CA GLY A 237 10.92 -16.02 0.41
C GLY A 237 9.71 -16.87 0.00
N TYR A 238 9.35 -17.89 0.80
CA TYR A 238 8.11 -18.63 0.58
C TYR A 238 6.87 -17.74 0.76
N THR A 239 6.82 -16.97 1.85
CA THR A 239 5.71 -16.04 2.13
C THR A 239 5.56 -14.99 1.02
N ALA A 240 6.65 -14.42 0.53
CA ALA A 240 6.61 -13.45 -0.56
C ALA A 240 6.03 -14.05 -1.85
N ARG A 241 6.45 -15.27 -2.21
CA ARG A 241 5.90 -15.99 -3.36
C ARG A 241 4.41 -16.32 -3.17
N TYR A 242 4.01 -16.71 -1.96
CA TYR A 242 2.61 -16.98 -1.65
C TYR A 242 1.75 -15.72 -1.81
N LEU A 243 2.21 -14.56 -1.32
CA LEU A 243 1.53 -13.28 -1.52
C LEU A 243 1.42 -12.94 -3.01
N ASN A 244 2.48 -13.15 -3.80
CA ASN A 244 2.42 -12.95 -5.25
C ASN A 244 1.35 -13.83 -5.91
N THR A 245 1.18 -15.08 -5.48
CA THR A 245 0.11 -15.95 -6.01
C THR A 245 -1.29 -15.51 -5.56
N LYS A 246 -1.41 -14.91 -4.36
CA LYS A 246 -2.69 -14.41 -3.86
C LYS A 246 -3.14 -13.10 -4.51
N PHE A 247 -2.20 -12.31 -5.01
CA PHE A 247 -2.45 -11.01 -5.63
C PHE A 247 -2.20 -10.98 -7.16
N ALA A 248 -1.96 -12.14 -7.77
CA ALA A 248 -1.88 -12.33 -9.21
C ALA A 248 -3.26 -12.54 -9.81
#